data_AF-A0ABD5YBL9-F1
#
_entry.id   AF-A0ABD5YBL9-F1
#
_cell.length_a   1.000
_cell.length_b   1.000
_cell.length_c   1.000
_cell.angle_alpha   90.00
_cell.angle_beta   90.00
_cell.angle_gamma   90.00
#
_symmetry.space_group_name_H-M   'P 1'
#
loop_
_entity.id
_entity.type
_entity.pdbx_description
1 polymer ?
#
loop_
_entity_poly.entity_id
_entity_poly.type
_entity_poly.pdbx_seq_one_letter_code
_entity_poly.pdbx_strand_id
1 'polypeptide(L)' 'MTDSPSLALRYVACDACETVFALPDDPDDPTACARCGARALRDLPGVRGPDAYFAP' A
#
# COMPACT_ATOMS: atom_id res chain seq x y z
N MET A 1 -25.03 14.12 6.51
CA MET A 1 -24.24 12.97 5.99
C MET A 1 -22.83 13.49 5.84
N THR A 2 -21.97 13.20 6.80
CA THR A 2 -20.56 13.57 6.73
C THR A 2 -19.91 12.54 5.81
N ASP A 3 -19.40 13.01 4.67
CA ASP A 3 -18.60 12.18 3.76
C ASP A 3 -17.38 11.72 4.56
N SER A 4 -17.38 10.46 5.02
CA SER A 4 -16.18 9.90 5.63
C SER A 4 -15.17 9.81 4.50
N PRO A 5 -14.00 10.47 4.58
CA PRO A 5 -12.98 10.31 3.57
C PRO A 5 -12.75 8.81 3.45
N SER A 6 -13.02 8.30 2.27
CA SER A 6 -12.76 6.90 1.96
C SER A 6 -11.26 6.75 2.07
N LEU A 7 -10.78 6.32 3.24
CA LEU A 7 -9.38 6.00 3.49
C LEU A 7 -9.05 4.72 2.73
N ALA A 8 -9.08 4.82 1.40
CA ALA A 8 -8.59 3.77 0.52
C ALA A 8 -7.10 3.65 0.82
N LEU A 9 -6.73 2.51 1.41
CA LEU A 9 -5.34 2.17 1.63
C LEU A 9 -4.82 1.47 0.39
N ARG A 10 -3.61 1.84 -0.01
CA ARG A 10 -2.81 1.08 -0.97
C ARG A 10 -1.67 0.37 -0.24
N TYR A 11 -1.36 -0.82 -0.73
CA TYR A 11 -0.25 -1.60 -0.21
C TYR A 11 0.92 -1.50 -1.17
N VAL A 12 2.07 -1.08 -0.67
CA VAL A 12 3.30 -0.95 -1.47
C VAL A 12 4.40 -1.81 -0.87
N ALA A 13 5.22 -2.43 -1.71
CA ALA A 13 6.40 -3.18 -1.31
C ALA A 13 7.66 -2.47 -1.79
N CYS A 14 8.72 -2.50 -0.98
CA CYS A 14 10.04 -2.12 -1.43
C CYS A 14 10.77 -3.31 -2.06
N ASP A 15 11.23 -3.18 -3.31
CA ASP A 15 11.96 -4.27 -3.97
C ASP A 15 13.39 -4.47 -3.43
N ALA A 16 13.92 -3.50 -2.67
CA ALA A 16 15.27 -3.58 -2.12
C ALA A 16 15.35 -4.30 -0.76
N CYS A 17 14.33 -4.12 0.09
CA CYS A 17 14.30 -4.69 1.45
C CYS A 17 13.03 -5.48 1.75
N GLU A 18 12.20 -5.68 0.74
CA GLU A 18 10.97 -6.49 0.75
C GLU A 18 9.93 -6.07 1.81
N THR A 19 10.09 -4.89 2.39
CA THR A 19 9.17 -4.37 3.40
C THR A 19 7.88 -3.88 2.74
N VAL A 20 6.74 -4.29 3.30
CA VAL A 20 5.40 -3.90 2.86
C VAL A 20 4.85 -2.79 3.76
N PHE A 21 4.24 -1.77 3.16
CA PHE A 21 3.60 -0.65 3.83
C PHE A 21 2.14 -0.54 3.39
N ALA A 22 1.27 -0.09 4.30
CA ALA A 22 -0.08 0.35 3.99
C ALA A 22 -0.10 1.88 4.06
N LEU A 23 -0.25 2.54 2.91
CA LEU A 23 -0.25 3.99 2.79
C LEU A 23 -1.63 4.49 2.34
N PRO A 24 -2.02 5.73 2.66
CA PRO A 24 -3.18 6.37 2.05
C PRO A 24 -3.03 6.40 0.53
N ASP A 25 -4.13 6.25 -0.22
CA ASP A 25 -4.14 6.46 -1.66
C ASP A 25 -4.18 7.97 -1.99
N ASP A 26 -3.10 8.68 -1.63
CA ASP A 26 -2.94 10.12 -1.79
C ASP A 26 -1.87 10.44 -2.85
N PRO A 27 -2.07 11.44 -3.74
CA PRO A 27 -1.08 11.83 -4.74
C PRO A 27 0.26 12.34 -4.19
N ASP A 28 0.32 12.84 -2.95
CA ASP A 28 1.54 13.39 -2.33
C ASP A 28 2.39 12.34 -1.58
N ASP A 29 2.12 11.07 -1.82
CA ASP A 29 2.73 9.97 -1.10
C ASP A 29 4.25 9.79 -1.36
N PRO A 30 4.97 9.21 -0.39
CA PRO A 30 6.41 9.05 -0.46
C PRO A 30 6.83 8.07 -1.57
N THR A 31 7.71 8.55 -2.46
CA THR A 31 8.33 7.75 -3.54
C THR A 31 9.55 6.92 -3.08
N ALA A 32 9.89 6.98 -1.78
CA ALA A 32 11.04 6.28 -1.20
C ALA A 32 10.62 5.40 -0.01
N CYS A 33 11.29 4.27 0.13
CA CYS A 33 11.08 3.35 1.25
C CYS A 33 11.40 4.03 2.58
N ALA A 34 10.43 4.09 3.49
CA ALA A 34 10.63 4.65 4.83
C ALA A 34 11.64 3.87 5.69
N ARG A 35 12.02 2.65 5.30
CA ARG A 35 12.97 1.82 6.03
C ARG A 35 14.41 1.91 5.53
N CYS A 36 14.63 1.77 4.22
CA CYS A 36 16.00 1.76 3.65
C CYS A 36 16.31 2.97 2.76
N GLY A 37 15.33 3.84 2.48
CA GLY A 37 15.50 5.03 1.64
C GLY A 37 15.54 4.76 0.12
N ALA A 38 15.48 3.50 -0.32
CA ALA A 38 15.48 3.15 -1.73
C ALA A 38 14.21 3.67 -2.44
N ARG A 39 14.35 4.15 -3.67
CA ARG A 39 13.22 4.62 -4.53
C ARG A 39 12.61 3.51 -5.40
N ALA A 40 12.75 2.27 -4.95
CA ALA A 40 12.21 1.08 -5.62
C ALA A 40 10.98 0.59 -4.86
N LEU A 41 9.90 1.38 -4.90
CA LEU A 41 8.60 1.03 -4.35
C LEU A 41 7.68 0.56 -5.49
N ARG A 42 7.01 -0.57 -5.31
CA ARG A 42 6.00 -1.10 -6.24
C ARG A 42 4.66 -1.25 -5.53
N ASP A 43 3.59 -0.91 -6.23
CA ASP A 43 2.24 -1.20 -5.76
C ASP A 43 1.95 -2.70 -5.76
N LEU A 44 1.16 -3.14 -4.80
CA LEU A 44 0.60 -4.48 -4.71
C LEU A 44 -0.89 -4.42 -5.11
N PRO A 45 -1.21 -4.39 -6.41
CA PRO A 45 -2.59 -4.41 -6.87
C PRO A 45 -3.20 -5.78 -6.54
N GLY A 46 -4.12 -5.84 -5.58
CA GLY A 46 -4.85 -7.08 -5.30
C GLY A 46 -4.92 -7.50 -3.84
N VAL A 47 -4.35 -6.75 -2.87
CA VAL A 47 -4.73 -6.91 -1.46
C VAL A 47 -6.10 -6.27 -1.22
N ARG A 48 -7.10 -6.65 -2.01
CA ARG A 48 -8.49 -6.21 -1.88
C ARG A 48 -9.32 -7.39 -1.42
N GLY A 49 -9.45 -7.51 -0.11
CA GLY A 49 -10.59 -8.17 0.52
C GLY A 49 -10.34 -9.57 1.09
N PRO A 50 -11.17 -9.97 2.07
CA PRO A 50 -11.09 -11.26 2.77
C PRO A 50 -11.19 -12.48 1.83
N ASP A 51 -11.67 -12.30 0.60
CA ASP A 51 -11.93 -13.38 -0.34
C ASP A 51 -10.67 -13.98 -1.00
N ALA A 52 -9.49 -13.35 -0.86
CA ALA A 52 -8.25 -13.88 -1.45
C ALA A 52 -7.50 -14.88 -0.55
N TYR A 53 -7.72 -14.82 0.78
CA TYR A 53 -7.03 -15.68 1.75
C TYR A 53 -7.82 -16.92 2.17
N PHE A 54 -9.15 -16.92 1.96
CA PHE A 54 -10.06 -17.97 2.42
C PHE A 54 -10.87 -18.62 1.29
N ALA A 55 -10.26 -18.84 0.12
CA ALA A 55 -10.80 -19.80 -0.83
C ALA A 55 -10.48 -21.23 -0.33
N PRO A 56 -11.45 -22.17 -0.30
CA PRO A 56 -11.22 -23.56 0.10
C PRO A 56 -10.28 -24.32 -0.85
#